data_AF-A0A6N9NXC0-F1
#
_entry.id   AF-A0A6N9NXC0-F1
#
_cell.length_a   1.000
_cell.length_b   1.000
_cell.length_c   1.000
_cell.angle_alpha   90.00
_cell.angle_beta   90.00
_cell.angle_gamma   90.00
#
_symmetry.space_group_name_H-M   'P 1'
#
loop_
_entity.id
_entity.type
_entity.pdbx_description
1 polymer ?
#
loop_
_entity_poly.entity_id
_entity_poly.type
_entity_poly.pdbx_seq_one_letter_code
_entity_poly.pdbx_strand_id
1 'polypeptide(L)'
;MEFLMQIKPELERMEQRMLNNELLDTLLNAYLAEIEGSDDQVSEIEYRESSEILAATLSEAEKDELRILEGYGRTLLLEAMRFAFPRGIYAGFQHLYDENPPETLFSDLINCKAYELPAEMSCAQHVFQHQSDALEKMVCEARPDPEVYKPLLYHCTNVGFVWEDRQYGVMRHAFYLGYRYALSIIRHIAAIPAYRKIIAKTLLIEHELAFTLTLEEREKNQTTCKKHTPPAGCRTSSEEGQPAGLSAAEAGEP
;
A
#
# COMPACT_ATOMS: atom_id res chain seq x y z
N MET A 1 29.82 16.21 39.91
CA MET A 1 28.46 15.85 39.47
C MET A 1 28.68 15.01 38.21
N GLU A 2 28.58 13.68 38.31
CA GLU A 2 28.74 12.80 37.14
C GLU A 2 27.50 12.93 36.27
N PHE A 3 27.69 13.32 35.01
CA PHE A 3 26.63 13.29 34.02
C PHE A 3 26.42 11.83 33.61
N LEU A 4 25.35 11.21 34.11
CA LEU A 4 24.93 9.88 33.67
C LEU A 4 24.07 10.02 32.41
N MET A 5 24.60 9.57 31.27
CA MET A 5 23.82 9.51 30.03
C MET A 5 22.62 8.56 30.20
N GLN A 6 21.41 9.09 29.98
CA GLN A 6 20.18 8.30 30.00
C GLN A 6 20.04 7.56 28.67
N ILE A 7 20.42 6.28 28.64
CA ILE A 7 20.49 5.47 27.42
C ILE A 7 19.13 5.31 26.75
N LYS A 8 18.10 4.94 27.51
CA LYS A 8 16.77 4.64 26.97
C LYS A 8 16.15 5.85 26.22
N PRO A 9 16.11 7.06 26.81
CA PRO A 9 15.66 8.26 26.08
C PRO A 9 16.50 8.57 24.83
N GLU A 10 17.80 8.26 24.82
CA GLU A 10 18.61 8.51 23.64
C GLU A 10 18.30 7.51 22.51
N LEU A 11 18.06 6.24 22.84
CA LEU A 11 17.60 5.24 21.86
C LEU A 11 16.25 5.64 21.27
N GLU A 12 15.30 6.08 22.10
CA GLU A 12 13.99 6.58 21.64
C GLU A 12 14.14 7.79 20.71
N ARG A 13 15.03 8.75 21.03
CA ARG A 13 15.30 9.89 20.14
C ARG A 13 15.98 9.48 18.84
N MET A 14 16.89 8.51 18.88
CA MET A 14 17.50 7.96 17.66
C MET A 14 16.45 7.33 16.77
N GLU A 15 15.57 6.52 17.34
CA GLU A 15 14.48 5.89 16.63
C GLU A 15 13.52 6.92 16.04
N GLN A 16 13.08 7.92 16.80
CA GLN A 16 12.20 8.99 16.31
C GLN A 16 12.81 9.81 15.18
N ARG A 17 14.13 10.06 15.22
CA ARG A 17 14.84 10.75 14.13
C ARG A 17 14.91 9.89 12.87
N MET A 18 15.08 8.58 13.03
CA MET A 18 15.23 7.63 11.91
C MET A 18 13.88 7.25 11.29
N LEU A 19 12.86 6.97 12.12
CA LEU A 19 11.55 6.46 11.75
C LEU A 19 10.51 7.58 11.89
N ASN A 20 10.59 8.51 10.94
CA ASN A 20 9.84 9.76 10.90
C ASN A 20 8.90 9.84 9.67
N ASN A 21 8.13 10.92 9.54
CA ASN A 21 7.19 11.10 8.44
C ASN A 21 7.86 11.22 7.05
N GLU A 22 9.08 11.76 6.97
CA GLU A 22 9.81 11.86 5.70
C GLU A 22 10.21 10.47 5.17
N LEU A 23 10.67 9.59 6.07
CA LEU A 23 10.91 8.20 5.71
C LEU A 23 9.61 7.49 5.35
N LEU A 24 8.54 7.71 6.11
CA LEU A 24 7.23 7.15 5.80
C LEU A 24 6.76 7.53 4.38
N ASP A 25 6.83 8.81 4.01
CA ASP A 25 6.45 9.28 2.68
C ASP A 25 7.34 8.63 1.61
N THR A 26 8.63 8.42 1.89
CA THR A 26 9.55 7.71 0.98
C THR A 26 9.09 6.26 0.75
N LEU A 27 8.75 5.53 1.80
CA LEU A 27 8.30 4.13 1.70
C LEU A 27 6.93 4.02 1.02
N LEU A 28 6.01 4.92 1.33
CA LEU A 28 4.70 4.97 0.69
C LEU A 28 4.84 5.25 -0.82
N ASN A 29 5.68 6.22 -1.20
CA ASN A 29 5.94 6.51 -2.61
C ASN A 29 6.62 5.33 -3.33
N ALA A 30 7.51 4.60 -2.66
CA ALA A 30 8.12 3.40 -3.23
C ALA A 30 7.08 2.31 -3.51
N TYR A 31 6.14 2.09 -2.58
CA TYR A 31 5.00 1.18 -2.78
C TYR A 31 4.10 1.65 -3.92
N LEU A 32 3.71 2.92 -3.96
CA LEU A 32 2.83 3.46 -5.00
C LEU A 32 3.46 3.37 -6.40
N ALA A 33 4.77 3.56 -6.51
CA ALA A 33 5.51 3.40 -7.76
C ALA A 33 5.64 1.92 -8.18
N GLU A 34 5.72 0.99 -7.22
CA GLU A 34 5.80 -0.46 -7.48
C GLU A 34 4.51 -0.99 -8.10
N ILE A 35 3.35 -0.54 -7.61
CA ILE A 35 2.04 -0.99 -8.11
C ILE A 35 1.60 -0.23 -9.37
N GLU A 36 2.34 0.76 -9.84
CA GLU A 36 1.97 1.52 -11.03
C GLU A 36 1.96 0.62 -12.28
N GLY A 37 0.80 0.49 -12.92
CA GLY A 37 0.61 -0.37 -14.09
C GLY A 37 0.54 -1.87 -13.78
N SER A 38 0.45 -2.27 -12.49
CA SER A 38 0.13 -3.63 -12.09
C SER A 38 -1.37 -3.81 -11.80
N ASP A 39 -1.81 -5.05 -11.65
CA ASP A 39 -3.20 -5.35 -11.22
C ASP A 39 -3.49 -4.80 -9.81
N ASP A 40 -2.46 -4.57 -8.99
CA ASP A 40 -2.58 -4.00 -7.65
C ASP A 40 -2.89 -2.49 -7.69
N GLN A 41 -2.75 -1.81 -8.85
CA GLN A 41 -3.11 -0.40 -9.01
C GLN A 41 -4.62 -0.16 -8.86
N VAL A 42 -5.44 -1.20 -9.03
CA VAL A 42 -6.90 -1.09 -9.06
C VAL A 42 -7.41 -0.47 -7.75
N SER A 43 -6.90 -0.87 -6.59
CA SER A 43 -7.36 -0.33 -5.31
C SER A 43 -7.06 1.17 -5.18
N GLU A 44 -5.89 1.64 -5.66
CA GLU A 44 -5.55 3.07 -5.66
C GLU A 44 -6.37 3.89 -6.68
N ILE A 45 -6.82 3.29 -7.79
CA ILE A 45 -7.77 3.93 -8.71
C ILE A 45 -9.13 4.06 -8.02
N GLU A 46 -9.64 2.97 -7.44
CA GLU A 46 -10.92 2.95 -6.72
C GLU A 46 -10.93 3.91 -5.53
N TYR A 47 -9.79 4.09 -4.85
CA TYR A 47 -9.62 5.10 -3.80
C TYR A 47 -9.85 6.51 -4.32
N ARG A 48 -9.25 6.88 -5.47
CA ARG A 48 -9.41 8.23 -6.03
C ARG A 48 -10.85 8.49 -6.44
N GLU A 49 -11.46 7.53 -7.13
CA GLU A 49 -12.88 7.62 -7.53
C GLU A 49 -13.80 7.73 -6.32
N SER A 50 -13.59 6.89 -5.30
CA SER A 50 -14.36 6.92 -4.06
C SER A 50 -14.16 8.25 -3.31
N SER A 51 -12.93 8.77 -3.26
CA SER A 51 -12.63 10.05 -2.62
C SER A 51 -13.32 11.22 -3.32
N GLU A 52 -13.37 11.23 -4.65
CA GLU A 52 -14.08 12.26 -5.42
C GLU A 52 -15.60 12.22 -5.18
N ILE A 53 -16.18 11.01 -5.20
CA ILE A 53 -17.62 10.83 -4.95
C ILE A 53 -17.98 11.25 -3.52
N LEU A 54 -17.19 10.85 -2.52
CA LEU A 54 -17.39 11.25 -1.13
C LEU A 54 -17.22 12.76 -0.96
N ALA A 55 -16.22 13.38 -1.58
CA ALA A 55 -16.02 14.83 -1.54
C ALA A 55 -17.20 15.62 -2.14
N ALA A 56 -17.85 15.07 -3.17
CA ALA A 56 -19.02 15.69 -3.80
C ALA A 56 -20.33 15.48 -3.01
N THR A 57 -20.46 14.38 -2.26
CA THR A 57 -21.75 13.93 -1.72
C THR A 57 -21.88 14.06 -0.20
N LEU A 58 -20.76 14.00 0.54
CA LEU A 58 -20.76 14.14 1.99
C LEU A 58 -21.10 15.58 2.41
N SER A 59 -21.73 15.71 3.57
CA SER A 59 -21.86 16.98 4.28
C SER A 59 -20.51 17.45 4.83
N GLU A 60 -20.38 18.72 5.19
CA GLU A 60 -19.11 19.23 5.73
C GLU A 60 -18.68 18.51 7.02
N ALA A 61 -19.63 18.16 7.90
CA ALA A 61 -19.32 17.39 9.10
C ALA A 61 -18.78 15.99 8.79
N GLU A 62 -19.32 15.32 7.78
CA GLU A 62 -18.84 14.01 7.34
C GLU A 62 -17.49 14.11 6.61
N LYS A 63 -17.24 15.19 5.88
CA LYS A 63 -15.92 15.45 5.29
C LYS A 63 -14.86 15.70 6.35
N ASP A 64 -15.20 16.40 7.43
CA ASP A 64 -14.30 16.56 8.57
C ASP A 64 -13.96 15.21 9.20
N GLU A 65 -14.96 14.35 9.38
CA GLU A 65 -14.76 13.00 9.91
C GLU A 65 -13.89 12.13 9.00
N LEU A 66 -14.08 12.23 7.67
CA LEU A 66 -13.24 11.58 6.67
C LEU A 66 -11.79 12.09 6.72
N ARG A 67 -11.56 13.41 6.88
CA ARG A 67 -10.21 13.97 7.03
C ARG A 67 -9.53 13.46 8.31
N ILE A 68 -10.28 13.32 9.40
CA ILE A 68 -9.78 12.74 10.64
C ILE A 68 -9.41 11.27 10.44
N LEU A 69 -10.25 10.48 9.75
CA LEU A 69 -9.96 9.10 9.37
C LEU A 69 -8.66 8.99 8.58
N GLU A 70 -8.47 9.82 7.54
CA GLU A 70 -7.23 9.83 6.75
C GLU A 70 -6.00 10.25 7.57
N GLY A 71 -6.18 11.15 8.54
CA GLY A 71 -5.15 11.50 9.52
C GLY A 71 -4.73 10.32 10.40
N TYR A 72 -5.70 9.54 10.89
CA TYR A 72 -5.41 8.30 11.61
C TYR A 72 -4.85 7.21 10.69
N GLY A 73 -5.24 7.18 9.42
CA GLY A 73 -4.62 6.32 8.40
C GLY A 73 -3.11 6.58 8.30
N ARG A 74 -2.70 7.84 8.23
CA ARG A 74 -1.26 8.19 8.28
C ARG A 74 -0.57 7.76 9.57
N THR A 75 -1.24 7.92 10.71
CA THR A 75 -0.71 7.48 12.01
C THR A 75 -0.52 5.97 12.04
N LEU A 76 -1.48 5.21 11.51
CA LEU A 76 -1.40 3.77 11.35
C LEU A 76 -0.19 3.36 10.48
N LEU A 77 0.04 4.03 9.34
CA LEU A 77 1.21 3.73 8.50
C LEU A 77 2.54 4.02 9.22
N LEU A 78 2.61 5.11 10.00
CA LEU A 78 3.79 5.46 10.78
C LEU A 78 4.13 4.38 11.81
N GLU A 79 3.13 3.91 12.56
CA GLU A 79 3.32 2.84 13.54
C GLU A 79 3.59 1.49 12.86
N ALA A 80 3.01 1.24 11.69
CA ALA A 80 3.31 0.05 10.89
C ALA A 80 4.78 0.02 10.42
N MET A 81 5.34 1.16 10.01
CA MET A 81 6.77 1.29 9.71
C MET A 81 7.62 1.01 10.95
N ARG A 82 7.28 1.61 12.09
CA ARG A 82 7.99 1.41 13.38
C ARG A 82 7.92 -0.03 13.87
N PHE A 83 6.84 -0.73 13.56
CA PHE A 83 6.66 -2.14 13.84
C PHE A 83 7.53 -3.04 12.95
N ALA A 84 7.54 -2.79 11.64
CA ALA A 84 8.14 -3.67 10.63
C ALA A 84 9.66 -3.48 10.48
N PHE A 85 10.16 -2.26 10.56
CA PHE A 85 11.60 -1.96 10.43
C PHE A 85 12.50 -2.75 11.40
N PRO A 86 12.27 -2.77 12.73
CA PRO A 86 13.11 -3.53 13.66
C PRO A 86 13.01 -5.05 13.45
N ARG A 87 11.87 -5.55 12.95
CA ARG A 87 11.71 -6.97 12.57
C ARG A 87 12.57 -7.32 11.36
N GLY A 88 12.69 -6.39 10.41
CA GLY A 88 13.66 -6.49 9.32
C GLY A 88 15.10 -6.61 9.83
N ILE A 89 15.50 -5.76 10.78
CA ILE A 89 16.83 -5.82 11.41
C ILE A 89 17.06 -7.20 12.03
N TYR A 90 16.07 -7.67 12.82
CA TYR A 90 16.11 -8.99 13.45
C TYR A 90 16.28 -10.11 12.40
N ALA A 91 15.51 -10.07 11.31
CA ALA A 91 15.64 -11.03 10.21
C ALA A 91 17.05 -11.04 9.59
N GLY A 92 17.65 -9.86 9.42
CA GLY A 92 19.03 -9.73 8.91
C GLY A 92 20.07 -10.42 9.81
N PHE A 93 19.94 -10.26 11.12
CA PHE A 93 20.80 -10.95 12.08
C PHE A 93 20.49 -12.45 12.15
N GLN A 94 19.23 -12.85 12.12
CA GLN A 94 18.86 -14.26 12.08
C GLN A 94 19.45 -14.95 10.85
N HIS A 95 19.38 -14.34 9.67
CA HIS A 95 20.01 -14.86 8.46
C HIS A 95 21.54 -15.01 8.54
N LEU A 96 22.21 -14.23 9.39
CA LEU A 96 23.65 -14.36 9.61
C LEU A 96 23.99 -15.53 10.54
N TYR A 97 23.23 -15.71 11.63
CA TYR A 97 23.59 -16.62 12.72
C TYR A 97 22.84 -17.95 12.71
N ASP A 98 21.68 -18.02 12.04
CA ASP A 98 20.90 -19.23 11.86
C ASP A 98 21.30 -19.90 10.53
N GLU A 99 21.68 -21.18 10.56
CA GLU A 99 22.00 -21.92 9.34
C GLU A 99 20.75 -22.21 8.50
N ASN A 100 19.59 -22.40 9.15
CA ASN A 100 18.33 -22.80 8.51
C ASN A 100 17.17 -21.90 8.97
N PRO A 101 17.19 -20.59 8.61
CA PRO A 101 16.07 -19.71 8.93
C PRO A 101 14.79 -20.16 8.21
N PRO A 102 13.60 -19.84 8.75
CA PRO A 102 12.33 -20.07 8.06
C PRO A 102 12.31 -19.45 6.65
N GLU A 103 11.66 -20.13 5.71
CA GLU A 103 11.47 -19.62 4.34
C GLU A 103 10.45 -18.47 4.29
N THR A 104 9.59 -18.35 5.31
CA THR A 104 8.50 -17.37 5.43
C THR A 104 8.77 -16.34 6.53
N LEU A 105 10.03 -15.87 6.62
CA LEU A 105 10.49 -15.09 7.76
C LEU A 105 9.80 -13.72 7.87
N PHE A 106 9.46 -13.07 6.76
CA PHE A 106 8.66 -11.83 6.80
C PHE A 106 7.26 -12.13 7.35
N SER A 107 6.59 -13.14 6.82
CA SER A 107 5.24 -13.53 7.21
C SER A 107 5.18 -13.93 8.69
N ASP A 108 6.15 -14.69 9.16
CA ASP A 108 6.25 -15.15 10.55
C ASP A 108 6.46 -13.99 11.53
N LEU A 109 7.23 -12.97 11.13
CA LEU A 109 7.55 -11.83 11.99
C LEU A 109 6.48 -10.74 11.97
N ILE A 110 5.82 -10.53 10.83
CA ILE A 110 4.77 -9.52 10.67
C ILE A 110 3.43 -10.03 11.19
N ASN A 111 3.06 -11.29 10.90
CA ASN A 111 1.82 -11.90 11.37
C ASN A 111 1.98 -12.47 12.78
N CYS A 112 2.59 -11.69 13.68
CA CYS A 112 2.76 -12.08 15.06
C CYS A 112 1.40 -12.15 15.78
N LYS A 113 1.36 -12.85 16.90
CA LYS A 113 0.10 -12.97 17.67
C LYS A 113 -0.29 -11.60 18.24
N ALA A 114 -1.58 -11.39 18.48
CA ALA A 114 -2.09 -10.10 18.95
C ALA A 114 -1.39 -9.59 20.24
N TYR A 115 -0.98 -10.48 21.14
CA TYR A 115 -0.26 -10.10 22.37
C TYR A 115 1.23 -9.75 22.14
N GLU A 116 1.76 -9.99 20.95
CA GLU A 116 3.14 -9.66 20.52
C GLU A 116 3.18 -8.33 19.75
N LEU A 117 2.00 -7.76 19.45
CA LEU A 117 1.86 -6.47 18.80
C LEU A 117 2.20 -5.34 19.80
N PRO A 118 3.06 -4.37 19.42
CA PRO A 118 3.30 -3.19 20.24
C PRO A 118 2.00 -2.44 20.56
N ALA A 119 1.94 -1.84 21.75
CA ALA A 119 0.76 -1.13 22.22
C ALA A 119 0.40 0.05 21.30
N GLU A 120 1.41 0.72 20.76
CA GLU A 120 1.27 1.86 19.85
C GLU A 120 0.61 1.44 18.53
N MET A 121 1.07 0.33 17.95
CA MET A 121 0.49 -0.23 16.72
C MET A 121 -0.94 -0.73 16.95
N SER A 122 -1.18 -1.44 18.06
CA SER A 122 -2.51 -1.90 18.45
C SER A 122 -3.47 -0.73 18.66
N CYS A 123 -3.01 0.34 19.31
CA CYS A 123 -3.78 1.56 19.53
C CYS A 123 -4.11 2.24 18.20
N ALA A 124 -3.12 2.39 17.30
CA ALA A 124 -3.33 3.01 15.99
C ALA A 124 -4.38 2.25 15.15
N GLN A 125 -4.32 0.91 15.14
CA GLN A 125 -5.32 0.08 14.48
C GLN A 125 -6.72 0.27 15.07
N HIS A 126 -6.84 0.24 16.39
CA HIS A 126 -8.14 0.42 17.05
C HIS A 126 -8.73 1.80 16.83
N VAL A 127 -7.90 2.86 16.89
CA VAL A 127 -8.34 4.23 16.65
C VAL A 127 -8.77 4.43 15.19
N PHE A 128 -8.02 3.87 14.23
CA PHE A 128 -8.41 3.91 12.81
C PHE A 128 -9.75 3.20 12.58
N GLN A 129 -9.92 1.98 13.10
CA GLN A 129 -11.18 1.23 12.97
C GLN A 129 -12.35 1.97 13.61
N HIS A 130 -12.18 2.45 14.84
CA HIS A 130 -13.21 3.21 15.53
C HIS A 130 -13.63 4.45 14.73
N GLN A 131 -12.68 5.14 14.11
CA GLN A 131 -12.96 6.30 13.28
C GLN A 131 -13.69 5.92 11.98
N SER A 132 -13.35 4.78 11.38
CA SER A 132 -14.05 4.25 10.20
C SER A 132 -15.51 3.94 10.54
N ASP A 133 -15.75 3.24 11.66
CA ASP A 133 -17.09 2.91 12.14
C ASP A 133 -17.92 4.18 12.45
N ALA A 134 -17.28 5.22 12.99
CA ALA A 134 -17.91 6.50 13.27
C ALA A 134 -18.39 7.20 11.99
N LEU A 135 -17.55 7.23 10.95
CA LEU A 135 -17.91 7.79 9.65
C LEU A 135 -19.06 7.02 9.01
N GLU A 136 -19.00 5.69 8.99
CA GLU A 136 -20.07 4.84 8.45
C GLU A 136 -21.40 5.08 9.18
N LYS A 137 -21.36 5.15 10.51
CA LYS A 137 -22.52 5.46 11.33
C LYS A 137 -23.10 6.84 11.01
N MET A 138 -22.26 7.86 10.89
CA MET A 138 -22.70 9.22 10.53
C MET A 138 -23.39 9.23 9.16
N VAL A 139 -22.82 8.54 8.16
CA VAL A 139 -23.39 8.44 6.81
C VAL A 139 -24.77 7.79 6.83
N CYS A 140 -24.96 6.74 7.65
CA CYS A 140 -26.23 6.05 7.83
C CYS A 140 -27.26 6.91 8.56
N GLU A 141 -26.89 7.57 9.66
CA GLU A 141 -27.81 8.37 10.47
C GLU A 141 -28.28 9.64 9.74
N ALA A 142 -27.42 10.23 8.92
CA ALA A 142 -27.75 11.41 8.12
C ALA A 142 -28.72 11.12 6.97
N ARG A 143 -28.89 9.85 6.55
CA ARG A 143 -29.64 9.45 5.36
C ARG A 143 -30.57 8.28 5.67
N PRO A 144 -31.91 8.50 5.73
CA PRO A 144 -32.85 7.44 6.08
C PRO A 144 -33.12 6.44 4.95
N ASP A 145 -32.80 6.77 3.69
CA ASP A 145 -33.03 5.91 2.53
C ASP A 145 -31.81 5.00 2.24
N PRO A 146 -31.97 3.66 2.33
CA PRO A 146 -30.92 2.69 1.99
C PRO A 146 -30.37 2.80 0.59
N GLU A 147 -31.16 3.22 -0.39
CA GLU A 147 -30.69 3.38 -1.77
C GLU A 147 -29.74 4.57 -1.91
N VAL A 148 -29.73 5.48 -0.93
CA VAL A 148 -28.85 6.65 -0.90
C VAL A 148 -27.60 6.39 -0.06
N TYR A 149 -27.71 5.78 1.13
CA TYR A 149 -26.53 5.60 1.99
C TYR A 149 -25.67 4.39 1.60
N LYS A 150 -26.23 3.30 1.07
CA LYS A 150 -25.44 2.09 0.74
C LYS A 150 -24.34 2.34 -0.30
N PRO A 151 -24.57 3.08 -1.40
CA PRO A 151 -23.48 3.43 -2.32
C PRO A 151 -22.37 4.24 -1.64
N LEU A 152 -22.71 5.13 -0.70
CA LEU A 152 -21.72 5.91 0.04
C LEU A 152 -20.91 5.05 1.01
N LEU A 153 -21.54 4.07 1.67
CA LEU A 153 -20.83 3.11 2.50
C LEU A 153 -19.81 2.30 1.69
N TYR A 154 -20.17 1.86 0.48
CA TYR A 154 -19.22 1.19 -0.40
C TYR A 154 -17.96 2.03 -0.62
N HIS A 155 -18.11 3.34 -0.89
CA HIS A 155 -16.97 4.25 -1.03
C HIS A 155 -16.19 4.46 0.28
N CYS A 156 -16.87 4.54 1.43
CA CYS A 156 -16.20 4.62 2.74
C CYS A 156 -15.37 3.37 3.03
N THR A 157 -15.94 2.19 2.76
CA THR A 157 -15.27 0.90 2.92
C THR A 157 -14.07 0.78 1.99
N ASN A 158 -14.17 1.22 0.73
CA ASN A 158 -13.03 1.25 -0.20
C ASN A 158 -11.88 2.13 0.31
N VAL A 159 -12.19 3.29 0.91
CA VAL A 159 -11.17 4.13 1.55
C VAL A 159 -10.46 3.35 2.65
N GLY A 160 -11.20 2.66 3.52
CA GLY A 160 -10.65 1.81 4.57
C GLY A 160 -9.70 0.73 4.03
N PHE A 161 -10.15 -0.05 3.05
CA PHE A 161 -9.34 -1.12 2.44
C PHE A 161 -8.03 -0.60 1.85
N VAL A 162 -8.05 0.55 1.18
CA VAL A 162 -6.83 1.10 0.57
C VAL A 162 -5.82 1.53 1.63
N TRP A 163 -6.27 1.99 2.80
CA TRP A 163 -5.35 2.24 3.91
C TRP A 163 -4.71 0.97 4.46
N GLU A 164 -5.42 -0.16 4.46
CA GLU A 164 -4.87 -1.47 4.82
C GLU A 164 -3.84 -1.96 3.78
N ASP A 165 -4.14 -1.80 2.49
CA ASP A 165 -3.20 -2.12 1.39
C ASP A 165 -1.92 -1.30 1.51
N ARG A 166 -2.05 0.02 1.73
CA ARG A 166 -0.92 0.92 1.99
C ARG A 166 -0.15 0.50 3.23
N GLN A 167 -0.83 0.06 4.30
CA GLN A 167 -0.19 -0.44 5.51
C GLN A 167 0.68 -1.66 5.19
N TYR A 168 0.16 -2.63 4.45
CA TYR A 168 0.91 -3.79 4.03
C TYR A 168 2.11 -3.40 3.15
N GLY A 169 1.92 -2.53 2.16
CA GLY A 169 2.98 -1.99 1.32
C GLY A 169 4.10 -1.32 2.14
N VAL A 170 3.75 -0.42 3.05
CA VAL A 170 4.71 0.25 3.94
C VAL A 170 5.44 -0.75 4.83
N MET A 171 4.75 -1.76 5.40
CA MET A 171 5.39 -2.79 6.22
C MET A 171 6.41 -3.61 5.42
N ARG A 172 6.09 -4.01 4.18
CA ARG A 172 7.05 -4.74 3.30
C ARG A 172 8.32 -3.93 3.07
N HIS A 173 8.16 -2.67 2.66
CA HIS A 173 9.29 -1.78 2.38
C HIS A 173 10.10 -1.45 3.64
N ALA A 174 9.43 -1.16 4.76
CA ALA A 174 10.08 -0.90 6.05
C ALA A 174 10.88 -2.12 6.56
N PHE A 175 10.28 -3.31 6.47
CA PHE A 175 10.96 -4.55 6.84
C PHE A 175 12.20 -4.77 5.99
N TYR A 176 12.11 -4.65 4.67
CA TYR A 176 13.27 -4.81 3.80
C TYR A 176 14.35 -3.76 4.06
N LEU A 177 13.97 -2.51 4.33
CA LEU A 177 14.90 -1.47 4.73
C LEU A 177 15.65 -1.84 6.01
N GLY A 178 14.94 -2.34 7.03
CA GLY A 178 15.55 -2.85 8.27
C GLY A 178 16.49 -4.04 8.03
N TYR A 179 16.08 -4.98 7.17
CA TYR A 179 16.89 -6.12 6.76
C TYR A 179 18.21 -5.65 6.11
N ARG A 180 18.13 -4.76 5.14
CA ARG A 180 19.30 -4.19 4.46
C ARG A 180 20.15 -3.34 5.38
N TYR A 181 19.55 -2.66 6.36
CA TYR A 181 20.27 -1.94 7.40
C TYR A 181 21.12 -2.88 8.27
N ALA A 182 20.56 -4.01 8.73
CA ALA A 182 21.34 -5.02 9.46
C ALA A 182 22.51 -5.57 8.62
N LEU A 183 22.26 -5.90 7.34
CA LEU A 183 23.33 -6.34 6.44
C LEU A 183 24.43 -5.28 6.24
N SER A 184 24.06 -3.99 6.23
CA SER A 184 25.01 -2.89 6.14
C SER A 184 25.96 -2.86 7.34
N ILE A 185 25.43 -3.04 8.56
CA ILE A 185 26.21 -3.13 9.80
C ILE A 185 27.16 -4.32 9.73
N ILE A 186 26.62 -5.50 9.37
CA ILE A 186 27.39 -6.75 9.28
C ILE A 186 28.55 -6.62 8.30
N ARG A 187 28.33 -5.99 7.14
CA ARG A 187 29.36 -5.80 6.10
C ARG A 187 30.57 -5.03 6.62
N HIS A 188 30.39 -4.12 7.58
CA HIS A 188 31.48 -3.36 8.18
C HIS A 188 32.28 -4.15 9.23
N ILE A 189 31.77 -5.30 9.68
CA ILE A 189 32.33 -6.07 10.81
C ILE A 189 32.86 -7.46 10.38
N ALA A 190 32.18 -8.14 9.44
CA ALA A 190 32.45 -9.53 9.10
C ALA A 190 33.25 -9.71 7.79
N ALA A 191 34.04 -10.78 7.71
CA ALA A 191 34.82 -11.13 6.52
C ALA A 191 33.93 -11.61 5.34
N ILE A 192 34.41 -11.37 4.10
CA ILE A 192 33.76 -11.68 2.80
C ILE A 192 33.09 -13.08 2.72
N PRO A 193 33.61 -14.18 3.32
CA PRO A 193 32.98 -15.50 3.22
C PRO A 193 31.59 -15.61 3.86
N ALA A 194 31.35 -14.89 4.96
CA ALA A 194 30.03 -14.86 5.60
C ALA A 194 28.98 -14.20 4.70
N TYR A 195 29.39 -13.18 3.94
CA TYR A 195 28.51 -12.42 3.06
C TYR A 195 28.01 -13.21 1.85
N ARG A 196 28.79 -14.18 1.32
CA ARG A 196 28.32 -15.01 0.18
C ARG A 196 27.09 -15.86 0.52
N LYS A 197 26.98 -16.33 1.77
CA LYS A 197 25.82 -17.11 2.24
C LYS A 197 24.55 -16.25 2.36
N ILE A 198 24.70 -14.93 2.50
CA ILE A 198 23.58 -13.98 2.66
C ILE A 198 22.86 -13.70 1.34
N ILE A 199 23.54 -13.84 0.19
CA ILE A 199 22.93 -13.54 -1.12
C ILE A 199 21.71 -14.41 -1.38
N ALA A 200 21.83 -15.73 -1.21
CA ALA A 200 20.71 -16.66 -1.41
C ALA A 200 19.54 -16.35 -0.47
N LYS A 201 19.84 -16.05 0.80
CA LYS A 201 18.83 -15.70 1.80
C LYS A 201 18.16 -14.34 1.53
N THR A 202 18.89 -13.41 0.91
CA THR A 202 18.35 -12.12 0.48
C THR A 202 17.37 -12.30 -0.67
N LEU A 203 17.68 -13.18 -1.63
CA LEU A 203 16.76 -13.51 -2.71
C LEU A 203 15.47 -14.17 -2.19
N LEU A 204 15.54 -15.01 -1.16
CA LEU A 204 14.35 -15.58 -0.52
C LEU A 204 13.47 -14.50 0.10
N ILE A 205 14.04 -13.55 0.84
CA ILE A 205 13.29 -12.43 1.42
C ILE A 205 12.70 -11.54 0.33
N GLU A 206 13.47 -11.21 -0.72
CA GLU A 206 12.96 -10.39 -1.83
C GLU A 206 11.83 -11.09 -2.59
N HIS A 207 11.87 -12.42 -2.70
CA HIS A 207 10.80 -13.21 -3.29
C HIS A 207 9.56 -13.23 -2.39
N GLU A 208 9.73 -13.48 -1.09
CA GLU A 208 8.63 -13.43 -0.11
C GLU A 208 7.94 -12.05 -0.07
N LEU A 209 8.73 -10.98 -0.20
CA LEU A 209 8.24 -9.61 -0.27
C LEU A 209 7.71 -9.21 -1.66
N ALA A 210 7.71 -10.11 -2.65
CA ALA A 210 7.34 -9.86 -4.04
C ALA A 210 8.17 -8.79 -4.78
N PHE A 211 9.35 -8.44 -4.28
CA PHE A 211 10.30 -7.56 -4.99
C PHE A 211 11.05 -8.26 -6.11
N THR A 212 11.14 -9.59 -6.06
CA THR A 212 11.74 -10.41 -7.11
C THR A 212 10.81 -11.55 -7.47
N LEU A 213 10.56 -11.71 -8.78
CA LEU A 213 9.84 -12.86 -9.33
C LEU A 213 10.82 -13.83 -10.01
N THR A 214 10.54 -15.12 -9.90
CA THR A 214 11.13 -16.19 -10.69
C THR A 214 10.78 -16.03 -12.17
N LEU A 215 11.51 -16.74 -13.04
CA LEU A 215 11.22 -16.71 -14.48
C LEU A 215 9.82 -17.25 -14.79
N GLU A 216 9.41 -18.35 -14.14
CA GLU A 216 8.09 -18.96 -14.32
C GLU A 216 6.95 -17.98 -13.95
N GLU A 217 7.08 -17.27 -12.83
CA GLU A 217 6.11 -16.25 -12.42
C GLU A 217 6.02 -15.10 -13.43
N ARG A 218 7.14 -14.64 -13.96
CA ARG A 218 7.16 -13.58 -15.00
C ARG A 218 6.49 -14.06 -16.29
N GLU A 219 6.77 -15.28 -16.73
CA GLU A 219 6.15 -15.89 -17.91
C GLU A 219 4.63 -16.00 -17.72
N LYS A 220 4.18 -16.45 -16.54
CA LYS A 220 2.76 -16.53 -16.19
C LYS A 220 2.11 -15.14 -16.25
N ASN A 221 2.72 -14.13 -15.63
CA ASN A 221 2.18 -12.76 -15.62
C ASN A 221 2.07 -12.18 -17.04
N GLN A 222 3.05 -12.44 -17.92
CA GLN A 222 2.95 -12.04 -19.33
C GLN A 222 1.80 -12.71 -20.07
N THR A 223 1.48 -13.98 -19.77
CA THR A 223 0.33 -14.66 -20.38
C THR A 223 -1.01 -14.16 -19.84
N THR A 224 -1.08 -13.73 -18.59
CA THR A 224 -2.27 -13.13 -17.98
C THR A 224 -2.54 -11.74 -18.56
N CYS A 225 -1.53 -10.86 -18.64
CA CYS A 225 -1.69 -9.52 -19.26
C CYS A 225 -2.13 -9.60 -20.73
N LYS A 226 -1.63 -10.59 -21.49
CA LYS A 226 -2.04 -10.81 -22.90
C LYS A 226 -3.51 -11.24 -23.06
N LYS A 227 -4.13 -11.84 -22.04
CA LYS A 227 -5.55 -12.23 -22.06
C LYS A 227 -6.49 -11.06 -21.74
N HIS A 228 -6.01 -10.04 -21.03
CA HIS A 228 -6.79 -8.85 -20.66
C HIS A 228 -6.68 -7.69 -21.68
N THR A 229 -5.86 -7.83 -22.72
CA THR A 229 -5.90 -6.89 -23.85
C THR A 229 -7.05 -7.29 -24.78
N PRO A 230 -8.12 -6.49 -24.95
CA PRO A 230 -9.15 -6.81 -25.92
C PRO A 230 -8.53 -6.88 -27.33
N PRO A 231 -8.96 -7.81 -28.19
CA PRO A 231 -8.39 -7.95 -29.51
C PRO A 231 -8.54 -6.63 -30.27
N ALA A 232 -7.44 -6.16 -30.87
CA ALA A 232 -7.40 -5.02 -31.77
C ALA A 232 -8.20 -5.35 -33.04
N GLY A 233 -9.53 -5.22 -32.95
CA GLY A 233 -10.44 -5.72 -33.97
C GLY A 233 -11.90 -5.33 -33.77
N CYS A 234 -12.19 -4.17 -33.19
CA CYS A 234 -13.50 -3.53 -33.30
C CYS A 234 -13.31 -2.02 -33.43
N ARG A 235 -12.84 -1.58 -34.61
CA ARG A 235 -13.12 -0.22 -35.07
C ARG A 235 -14.56 -0.24 -35.58
N THR A 236 -15.43 0.50 -34.90
CA THR A 236 -16.81 0.75 -35.32
C THR A 236 -16.83 1.45 -36.68
N SER A 237 -17.17 0.71 -37.73
CA SER A 237 -17.68 1.28 -38.97
C SER A 237 -19.15 1.65 -38.74
N SER A 238 -19.42 2.92 -38.50
CA SER A 238 -20.78 3.49 -38.54
C SER A 238 -20.69 4.92 -39.05
N GLU A 239 -20.28 5.08 -40.31
CA GLU A 239 -20.76 6.20 -41.13
C GLU A 239 -21.99 5.70 -41.87
N GLU A 240 -23.17 6.05 -41.39
CA GLU A 240 -24.35 6.21 -42.24
C GLU A 240 -25.38 7.06 -41.49
N GLY A 241 -25.62 8.26 -42.03
CA GLY A 241 -26.54 9.24 -41.48
C GLY A 241 -26.85 10.32 -42.50
N GLN A 242 -27.51 9.94 -43.60
CA GLN A 242 -28.31 10.89 -44.38
C GLN A 242 -29.56 11.30 -43.58
N PRO A 243 -30.12 12.48 -43.87
CA PRO A 243 -31.46 12.45 -44.44
C PRO A 243 -31.68 13.41 -45.62
N ALA A 244 -32.79 13.14 -46.31
CA ALA A 244 -33.25 13.62 -47.60
C ALA A 244 -33.61 15.12 -47.70
N GLY A 245 -33.62 15.63 -48.93
CA GLY A 245 -34.26 16.90 -49.31
C GLY A 245 -34.26 17.15 -50.81
N LEU A 246 -35.44 17.02 -51.44
CA LEU A 246 -35.78 17.20 -52.86
C LEU A 246 -35.43 18.58 -53.45
N SER A 247 -35.05 18.63 -54.74
CA SER A 247 -35.79 19.38 -55.78
C SER A 247 -35.10 19.25 -57.17
N ALA A 248 -35.92 19.07 -58.20
CA ALA A 248 -35.54 19.01 -59.61
C ALA A 248 -35.48 20.44 -60.22
N ALA A 249 -34.66 20.64 -61.25
CA ALA A 249 -35.03 21.22 -62.56
C ALA A 249 -33.82 21.80 -63.32
N GLU A 250 -33.71 21.32 -64.57
CA GLU A 250 -33.46 22.09 -65.80
C GLU A 250 -32.07 22.72 -66.14
N ALA A 251 -31.57 22.19 -67.27
CA ALA A 251 -31.16 22.90 -68.49
C ALA A 251 -29.74 23.48 -68.62
N GLY A 252 -29.10 23.10 -69.73
CA GLY A 252 -28.32 24.04 -70.55
C GLY A 252 -26.85 23.70 -70.75
N GLU A 253 -26.57 22.93 -71.79
CA GLU A 253 -25.35 23.06 -72.62
C GLU A 253 -25.26 24.50 -73.19
N PRO A 254 -24.07 25.01 -73.57
CA PRO A 254 -23.14 24.36 -74.51
C PRO A 254 -21.66 24.27 -74.08
#